data_AF-A0A8J7DVJ0-F1
#
_entry.id   AF-A0A8J7DVJ0-F1
#
_cell.length_a   1.000
_cell.length_b   1.000
_cell.length_c   1.000
_cell.angle_alpha   90.00
_cell.angle_beta   90.00
_cell.angle_gamma   90.00
#
_symmetry.space_group_name_H-M   'P 1'
#
loop_
_entity.id
_entity.type
_entity.pdbx_description
1 polymer ?
#
loop_
_entity_poly.entity_id
_entity_poly.type
_entity_poly.pdbx_seq_one_letter_code
_entity_poly.pdbx_strand_id
1 'polypeptide(L)' 'MNIYKAFDLVSQYLSEAFARLFTPSDDFYPAVGVQPFSGDAFDERSNSNW' A
#
# COMPACT_ATOMS: atom_id res chain seq x y z
N MET A 1 21.63 21.22 29.01
CA MET A 1 21.41 19.88 28.40
C MET A 1 19.93 19.54 28.50
N ASN A 2 19.41 18.76 27.55
CA ASN A 2 18.11 18.07 27.50
C ASN A 2 16.87 18.70 26.84
N ILE A 3 16.41 19.92 27.17
CA ILE A 3 15.08 20.33 26.65
C ILE A 3 15.07 20.61 25.13
N TYR A 4 16.12 21.25 24.61
CA TYR A 4 16.23 21.57 23.19
C TYR A 4 16.39 20.31 22.33
N LYS A 5 17.19 19.33 22.80
CA LYS A 5 17.32 18.02 22.15
C LYS A 5 15.99 17.25 22.13
N ALA A 6 15.22 17.31 23.21
CA ALA A 6 13.90 16.67 23.26
C ALA A 6 12.92 17.32 22.27
N PHE A 7 12.96 18.65 22.15
CA PHE A 7 12.15 19.38 21.18
C PHE A 7 12.52 19.05 19.73
N ASP A 8 13.81 18.96 19.41
CA ASP A 8 14.28 18.57 18.07
C ASP A 8 13.82 17.17 17.69
N LEU A 9 13.89 16.21 18.61
CA LEU A 9 13.40 14.83 18.39
C LEU A 9 11.89 14.79 18.13
N VAL A 10 11.11 15.56 18.89
CA VAL A 10 9.66 15.67 18.71
C VAL A 10 9.33 16.33 17.37
N SER A 11 10.01 17.42 17.04
CA SER A 11 9.83 18.13 15.76
C SER A 11 10.16 17.22 14.58
N GLN A 12 11.25 16.45 14.66
CA GLN A 12 11.65 15.50 13.63
C GLN A 12 10.61 14.40 13.44
N TYR A 13 10.16 13.77 14.53
CA TYR A 13 9.15 12.72 14.50
C TYR A 13 7.82 13.18 13.89
N LEU A 14 7.34 14.36 14.31
CA LEU A 14 6.10 14.93 13.78
C LEU A 14 6.24 15.35 12.31
N SER A 15 7.39 15.88 11.91
CA SER A 15 7.63 16.31 10.52
C SER A 15 7.68 15.12 9.56
N GLU A 16 8.28 14.00 9.97
CA GLU A 16 8.30 12.76 9.17
C GLU A 16 6.89 12.19 9.00
N ALA A 17 6.10 12.12 10.09
CA ALA A 17 4.72 11.67 10.03
C ALA A 17 3.85 12.59 9.18
N PHE A 18 4.02 13.91 9.31
CA PHE A 18 3.32 14.91 8.52
C PHE A 18 3.66 14.76 7.03
N ALA A 19 4.95 14.64 6.68
CA ALA A 19 5.37 14.39 5.32
C ALA A 19 4.72 13.09 4.80
N ARG A 20 4.74 12.00 5.56
CA ARG A 20 4.15 10.73 5.10
C ARG A 20 2.64 10.79 4.89
N LEU A 21 1.90 11.54 5.72
CA LEU A 21 0.44 11.64 5.63
C LEU A 21 -0.04 12.64 4.57
N PHE A 22 0.71 13.72 4.36
CA PHE A 22 0.31 14.83 3.50
C PHE A 22 1.16 14.98 2.23
N THR A 23 2.12 14.09 2.00
CA THR A 23 2.77 13.99 0.68
C THR A 23 1.70 13.67 -0.35
N PRO A 24 1.73 14.29 -1.54
CA PRO A 24 0.86 13.92 -2.64
C PRO A 24 0.87 12.40 -2.80
N SER A 25 -0.32 11.81 -2.83
CA SER A 25 -0.42 10.36 -2.91
C SER A 25 0.40 9.85 -4.09
N ASP A 26 1.27 8.87 -3.84
CA ASP A 26 1.99 8.15 -4.90
C ASP A 26 1.03 7.17 -5.61
N ASP A 27 -0.26 7.54 -5.68
CA ASP A 27 -1.35 6.84 -6.34
C ASP A 27 -1.21 7.02 -7.85
N PHE A 28 -0.04 6.67 -8.39
CA PHE A 28 0.12 6.28 -9.78
C PHE A 28 -0.40 4.85 -9.97
N TYR A 29 -1.58 4.56 -9.42
CA TYR A 29 -2.27 3.34 -9.78
C TYR A 29 -2.77 3.51 -11.21
N PRO A 30 -2.53 2.52 -12.09
CA PRO A 30 -3.08 2.58 -13.43
C PRO A 30 -4.60 2.73 -13.33
N ALA A 31 -5.19 3.54 -14.22
CA ALA A 31 -6.64 3.79 -14.25
C ALA A 31 -7.49 2.52 -14.39
N VAL A 32 -6.86 1.40 -14.73
CA VAL A 32 -7.46 0.07 -14.79
C VAL A 32 -6.59 -0.93 -14.03
N GLY A 33 -7.21 -1.68 -13.12
CA GLY A 33 -6.56 -2.85 -12.53
C GLY A 33 -6.31 -3.89 -13.62
N VAL A 34 -5.08 -4.37 -13.76
CA VAL A 34 -4.77 -5.53 -14.61
C VAL A 34 -5.04 -6.78 -13.79
N GLN A 35 -5.99 -7.61 -14.23
CA GLN A 35 -6.21 -8.95 -13.69
C GLN A 35 -5.07 -9.86 -14.19
N PRO A 36 -4.12 -10.29 -13.34
CA PRO A 36 -2.95 -11.05 -13.80
C PRO A 36 -3.28 -12.52 -14.10
N PHE A 37 -4.44 -13.01 -13.65
CA PHE A 37 -4.88 -14.38 -13.87
C PHE A 37 -6.28 -14.38 -14.47
N SER A 38 -6.37 -14.82 -15.72
CA SER A 38 -7.64 -15.30 -16.29
C SER A 38 -7.77 -16.76 -15.84
N GLY A 39 -8.53 -17.02 -14.79
CA GLY A 39 -8.84 -18.40 -14.40
C GLY A 39 -9.89 -18.95 -15.35
N ASP A 40 -9.70 -20.17 -15.85
CA ASP A 40 -10.78 -20.87 -16.53
C ASP A 40 -11.90 -21.16 -15.52
N ALA A 41 -13.14 -20.95 -15.94
CA ALA A 41 -14.29 -21.34 -15.13
C ALA A 41 -14.20 -22.85 -14.85
N PHE A 42 -14.47 -23.26 -13.61
CA PHE A 42 -14.51 -24.67 -13.25
C PHE A 42 -15.55 -25.40 -14.11
N ASP A 43 -15.09 -26.27 -15.02
CA ASP A 43 -15.95 -27.13 -15.83
C ASP A 43 -16.23 -28.42 -15.07
N GLU A 44 -17.41 -28.49 -14.45
CA GLU A 44 -17.91 -29.64 -13.73
C GLU A 44 -17.98 -30.92 -14.60
N ARG A 45 -18.00 -30.78 -15.94
CA ARG A 45 -18.07 -31.92 -16.88
C ARG A 45 -16.74 -32.62 -17.12
N SER A 46 -15.61 -32.06 -16.67
CA SER A 46 -14.29 -32.69 -16.84
C SER A 46 -14.05 -33.88 -15.90
N ASN A 47 -14.94 -34.12 -14.91
CA ASN A 47 -14.69 -35.09 -13.85
C ASN A 47 -15.61 -36.33 -13.91
N SER A 48 -16.09 -36.69 -15.10
CA SER A 48 -16.92 -37.89 -15.32
C SER A 48 -16.14 -39.07 -15.93
N ASN A 49 -14.92 -39.33 -15.48
CA ASN A 49 -14.22 -40.59 -15.74
C ASN A 49 -13.44 -40.98 -14.47
N TRP A 50 -14.14 -41.66 -13.57
CA TRP A 50 -13.53 -42.54 -12.56
C TRP A 50 -13.63 -43.98 -13.05
#